data_AF-A0A7I8D9M6-F1
#
_entry.id   AF-A0A7I8D9M6-F1
#
_cell.length_a   1.000
_cell.length_b   1.000
_cell.length_c   1.000
_cell.angle_alpha   90.00
_cell.angle_beta   90.00
_cell.angle_gamma   90.00
#
_symmetry.space_group_name_H-M   'P 1'
#
loop_
_entity.id
_entity.type
_entity.pdbx_description
1 polymer ?
#
loop_
_entity_poly.entity_id
_entity_poly.type
_entity_poly.pdbx_seq_one_letter_code
_entity_poly.pdbx_strand_id
1 'polypeptide(L)'
;MSITNFSPTDPGSHLAHAILAGPELQDRLLTNIINTMRSKGYRGLNVDFENVFPADRELYNQFLRRAVARLHENGFFVSSALAPQTSAEQRGLLYEAHDCAAHGQIVNFLWFS
;
A
#
# COMPACT_ATOMS: atom_id res chain seq x y z
N MET A 1 7.44 -1.60 -10.15
CA MET A 1 7.17 -0.18 -9.83
C MET A 1 6.94 -0.07 -8.34
N SER A 2 7.42 0.99 -7.68
CA SER A 2 7.06 1.28 -6.29
C SER A 2 6.22 2.55 -6.23
N ILE A 3 5.27 2.62 -5.30
CA ILE A 3 4.54 3.84 -4.94
C ILE A 3 4.77 4.14 -3.46
N THR A 4 5.03 5.41 -3.14
CA THR A 4 5.22 5.87 -1.76
C THR A 4 4.31 7.06 -1.47
N ASN A 5 4.01 7.29 -0.20
CA ASN A 5 3.25 8.45 0.28
C ASN A 5 4.17 9.58 0.76
N PHE A 6 5.36 9.71 0.17
CA PHE A 6 6.32 10.74 0.56
C PHE A 6 5.83 12.16 0.18
N SER A 7 5.96 13.09 1.12
CA SER A 7 5.72 14.51 0.90
C SER A 7 6.87 15.33 1.50
N PRO A 8 7.32 16.43 0.86
CA PRO A 8 8.33 17.32 1.43
C PRO A 8 7.82 18.11 2.65
N THR A 9 6.51 18.15 2.87
CA THR A 9 5.88 18.97 3.92
C THR A 9 5.12 18.18 4.98
N ASP A 10 5.00 16.86 4.81
CA ASP A 10 4.25 15.98 5.70
C ASP A 10 4.95 14.61 5.76
N PRO A 11 4.98 13.91 6.91
CA PRO A 11 5.52 12.55 7.01
C PRO A 11 4.81 11.51 6.11
N GLY A 12 3.75 11.90 5.40
CA GLY A 12 2.99 11.09 4.48
C GLY A 12 1.68 10.58 5.05
N SER A 13 1.45 10.76 6.35
CA SER A 13 0.27 10.27 7.07
C SER A 13 -1.03 10.86 6.53
N HIS A 14 -1.06 12.18 6.30
CA HIS A 14 -2.27 12.84 5.79
C HIS A 14 -2.52 12.50 4.32
N LEU A 15 -1.45 12.34 3.53
CA LEU A 15 -1.56 11.91 2.14
C LEU A 15 -2.07 10.46 2.05
N ALA A 16 -1.55 9.56 2.87
CA ALA A 16 -2.03 8.19 2.96
C ALA A 16 -3.50 8.18 3.34
N HIS A 17 -3.90 8.89 4.40
CA HIS A 17 -5.30 8.98 4.82
C HIS A 17 -6.21 9.44 3.66
N ALA A 18 -5.84 10.53 2.96
CA ALA A 18 -6.64 11.05 1.85
C ALA A 18 -6.83 10.02 0.73
N ILE A 19 -5.79 9.26 0.37
CA ILE A 19 -5.86 8.21 -0.64
C ILE A 19 -6.70 7.03 -0.12
N LEU A 20 -6.45 6.58 1.11
CA LEU A 20 -7.08 5.41 1.71
C LEU A 20 -8.58 5.64 2.00
N ALA A 21 -8.98 6.85 2.37
CA ALA A 21 -10.36 7.20 2.65
C ALA A 21 -11.17 7.62 1.40
N GLY A 22 -10.52 7.83 0.25
CA GLY A 22 -11.16 8.34 -0.98
C GLY A 22 -11.26 7.30 -2.10
N PRO A 23 -12.42 6.63 -2.28
CA PRO A 23 -12.58 5.59 -3.30
C PRO A 23 -12.27 6.04 -4.74
N GLU A 24 -12.62 7.29 -5.09
CA GLU A 24 -12.35 7.88 -6.40
C GLU A 24 -10.85 8.17 -6.60
N LEU A 25 -10.16 8.57 -5.53
CA LEU A 25 -8.71 8.75 -5.55
C LEU A 25 -7.99 7.42 -5.73
N GLN A 26 -8.46 6.36 -5.05
CA GLN A 26 -7.93 5.00 -5.27
C GLN A 26 -8.13 4.55 -6.71
N ASP A 27 -9.31 4.78 -7.30
CA ASP A 27 -9.55 4.38 -8.68
C ASP A 27 -8.65 5.08 -9.69
N ARG A 28 -8.47 6.38 -9.50
CA ARG A 28 -7.57 7.17 -10.34
C ARG A 28 -6.12 6.72 -10.16
N LEU A 29 -5.68 6.49 -8.93
CA LEU A 29 -4.34 6.00 -8.62
C LEU A 29 -4.08 4.63 -9.27
N LEU A 30 -4.95 3.65 -9.05
CA LEU A 30 -4.79 2.29 -9.58
C LEU A 30 -4.82 2.27 -11.11
N THR A 31 -5.66 3.09 -11.75
CA THR A 31 -5.68 3.23 -13.21
C THR A 31 -4.37 3.79 -13.74
N ASN A 32 -3.83 4.83 -13.10
CA ASN A 32 -2.54 5.41 -13.48
C ASN A 32 -1.37 4.43 -13.28
N ILE A 33 -1.40 3.64 -12.19
CA ILE A 33 -0.42 2.59 -11.92
C ILE A 33 -0.44 1.55 -13.05
N ILE A 34 -1.61 1.00 -13.39
CA ILE A 34 -1.74 -0.02 -14.44
C ILE A 34 -1.22 0.51 -15.79
N ASN A 35 -1.59 1.74 -16.16
CA ASN A 35 -1.12 2.37 -17.39
C ASN A 35 0.40 2.58 -17.41
N THR A 36 0.96 3.02 -16.28
CA THR A 36 2.41 3.19 -16.12
C THR A 36 3.15 1.86 -16.16
N MET A 37 2.60 0.82 -15.54
CA MET A 37 3.18 -0.52 -15.53
C MET A 37 3.20 -1.14 -16.92
N ARG A 38 2.10 -1.02 -17.67
CA ARG A 38 2.04 -1.47 -19.07
C ARG A 38 3.04 -0.73 -19.95
N SER A 39 3.05 0.60 -19.90
CA SER A 39 3.92 1.42 -20.76
C SER A 39 5.41 1.20 -20.49
N LYS A 40 5.80 0.97 -19.23
CA LYS A 40 7.20 0.77 -18.83
C LYS A 40 7.62 -0.70 -18.73
N GLY A 41 6.73 -1.64 -19.02
CA GLY A 41 7.03 -3.07 -18.97
C GLY A 41 7.26 -3.63 -17.56
N TYR A 42 6.71 -2.99 -16.52
CA TYR A 42 6.80 -3.52 -15.16
C TYR A 42 5.91 -4.76 -15.00
N ARG A 43 6.34 -5.68 -14.12
CA ARG A 43 5.61 -6.93 -13.83
C ARG A 43 4.95 -6.95 -12.45
N GLY A 44 5.31 -6.02 -11.57
CA GLY A 44 4.72 -5.91 -10.25
C GLY A 44 4.73 -4.52 -9.67
N LEU A 45 3.81 -4.27 -8.75
CA LEU A 45 3.67 -3.09 -7.93
C LEU A 45 4.15 -3.41 -6.51
N ASN A 46 4.99 -2.54 -5.96
CA ASN A 46 5.30 -2.49 -4.54
C ASN A 46 4.60 -1.28 -3.92
N VAL A 47 3.77 -1.52 -2.90
CA VAL A 47 3.09 -0.46 -2.13
C VAL A 47 3.91 -0.19 -0.88
N ASP A 48 4.46 1.01 -0.79
CA ASP A 48 5.38 1.43 0.27
C ASP A 48 4.80 2.66 0.98
N PHE A 49 3.67 2.44 1.66
CA PHE A 49 3.03 3.46 2.47
C PHE A 49 3.52 3.36 3.92
N GLU A 50 4.25 4.38 4.34
CA GLU A 50 4.80 4.53 5.69
C GLU A 50 4.00 5.55 6.51
N ASN A 51 4.13 5.53 7.84
CA ASN A 51 3.46 6.48 8.75
C ASN A 51 1.93 6.54 8.58
N VAL A 52 1.28 5.47 8.13
CA VAL A 52 -0.19 5.41 8.02
C VAL A 52 -0.79 5.50 9.41
N PHE A 53 -1.83 6.32 9.59
CA PHE A 53 -2.44 6.47 10.91
C PHE A 53 -2.98 5.12 11.41
N PRO A 54 -2.85 4.80 12.72
CA PRO A 54 -3.39 3.56 13.28
C PRO A 54 -4.89 3.35 12.99
N ALA A 55 -5.66 4.45 12.97
CA ALA A 55 -7.08 4.44 12.66
C ALA A 55 -7.39 4.00 11.20
N ASP A 56 -6.44 4.17 10.29
CA ASP A 56 -6.59 3.84 8.87
C ASP A 56 -6.18 2.39 8.55
N ARG A 57 -5.84 1.57 9.54
CA ARG A 57 -5.42 0.17 9.35
C ARG A 57 -6.37 -0.61 8.44
N GLU A 58 -7.68 -0.52 8.70
CA GLU A 58 -8.65 -1.26 7.89
C GLU A 58 -8.86 -0.61 6.51
N LEU A 59 -8.75 0.71 6.40
CA LEU A 59 -8.77 1.38 5.09
C LEU A 59 -7.56 0.95 4.24
N TYR A 60 -6.40 0.75 4.87
CA TYR A 60 -5.23 0.25 4.17
C TYR A 60 -5.40 -1.20 3.70
N ASN A 61 -5.94 -2.07 4.55
CA ASN A 61 -6.28 -3.44 4.18
C ASN A 61 -7.26 -3.48 2.99
N GLN A 62 -8.30 -2.65 3.01
CA GLN A 62 -9.27 -2.56 1.93
C GLN A 62 -8.63 -2.06 0.62
N PHE A 63 -7.78 -1.04 0.71
CA PHE A 63 -7.01 -0.55 -0.43
C PHE A 63 -6.15 -1.66 -1.05
N LEU A 64 -5.42 -2.44 -0.23
CA LEU A 64 -4.59 -3.54 -0.73
C LEU A 64 -5.42 -4.63 -1.41
N ARG A 65 -6.57 -5.03 -0.82
CA ARG A 65 -7.49 -6.00 -1.46
C ARG A 65 -7.94 -5.51 -2.84
N ARG A 66 -8.29 -4.22 -2.93
CA ARG A 66 -8.72 -3.59 -4.19
C ARG A 66 -7.59 -3.49 -5.21
N ALA A 67 -6.39 -3.12 -4.77
CA ALA A 67 -5.21 -3.06 -5.61
C ALA A 67 -4.87 -4.43 -6.19
N VAL A 68 -4.84 -5.47 -5.35
CA VAL A 68 -4.60 -6.86 -5.75
C VAL A 68 -5.61 -7.32 -6.78
N ALA A 69 -6.92 -7.17 -6.51
CA ALA A 69 -7.97 -7.56 -7.45
C ALA A 69 -7.76 -6.91 -8.83
N ARG A 70 -7.58 -5.58 -8.87
CA ARG A 70 -7.41 -4.86 -10.14
C ARG A 70 -6.10 -5.19 -10.85
N LEU A 71 -5.00 -5.39 -10.13
CA LEU A 71 -3.70 -5.70 -10.76
C LEU A 71 -3.62 -7.15 -11.25
N HIS A 72 -4.24 -8.10 -10.54
CA HIS A 72 -4.31 -9.51 -10.94
C HIS A 72 -5.10 -9.70 -12.24
N GLU A 73 -6.22 -8.99 -12.43
CA GLU A 73 -6.96 -8.96 -13.71
C GLU A 73 -6.07 -8.54 -14.90
N ASN A 74 -4.97 -7.84 -14.62
CA ASN A 74 -4.03 -7.35 -15.60
C ASN A 74 -2.73 -8.18 -15.68
N GLY A 75 -2.64 -9.30 -14.94
CA GLY A 75 -1.48 -10.18 -14.91
C GLY A 75 -0.26 -9.60 -14.17
N PHE A 76 -0.47 -8.61 -13.29
CA PHE A 76 0.58 -8.00 -12.49
C PHE A 76 0.62 -8.58 -11.07
N PHE A 77 1.81 -8.62 -10.49
CA PHE A 77 2.01 -8.98 -9.08
C PHE A 77 1.90 -7.76 -8.17
N VAL A 78 1.52 -7.97 -6.92
CA VAL A 78 1.50 -6.92 -5.90
C VAL A 78 2.32 -7.35 -4.69
N SER A 79 3.18 -6.48 -4.19
CA SER A 79 3.88 -6.58 -2.91
C SER A 79 3.59 -5.35 -2.05
N SER A 80 3.74 -5.49 -0.74
CA SER A 80 3.75 -4.35 0.17
C SER A 80 5.04 -4.32 0.98
N ALA A 81 5.58 -3.13 1.18
CA ALA A 81 6.64 -2.90 2.13
C ALA A 81 6.03 -2.76 3.53
N LEU A 82 6.58 -3.50 4.48
CA LEU A 82 6.24 -3.44 5.89
C LEU A 82 7.46 -2.90 6.63
N ALA A 83 7.24 -1.89 7.48
CA ALA A 83 8.27 -1.49 8.42
C ALA A 83 8.60 -2.67 9.34
N PRO A 84 9.88 -2.91 9.68
CA PRO A 84 10.27 -4.06 10.48
C PRO A 84 9.64 -3.98 11.87
N GLN A 85 8.68 -4.88 12.11
CA GLN A 85 8.08 -5.09 13.42
C GLN A 85 8.72 -6.31 14.08
N THR A 86 9.17 -6.14 15.31
CA THR A 86 9.69 -7.23 16.16
C THR A 86 8.58 -7.91 16.96
N SER A 87 7.38 -7.30 17.01
CA SER A 87 6.20 -7.80 17.72
C SER A 87 4.92 -7.20 17.11
N ALA A 88 3.82 -7.98 17.06
CA ALA A 88 2.49 -7.52 16.65
C ALA A 88 1.86 -6.49 17.63
N GLU A 89 2.44 -6.32 18.82
CA GLU A 89 2.00 -5.39 19.85
C GLU A 89 2.88 -4.12 19.90
N GLN A 90 3.84 -4.01 18.97
CA GLN A 90 4.78 -2.91 18.93
C GLN A 90 4.06 -1.60 18.58
N ARG A 91 3.91 -0.73 19.57
CA ARG A 91 3.22 0.55 19.43
C ARG A 91 4.11 1.58 18.74
N GLY A 92 3.49 2.37 17.87
CA GLY A 92 4.16 3.41 17.08
C GLY A 92 3.46 3.64 15.75
N LEU A 93 3.45 4.89 15.28
CA LEU A 93 2.82 5.31 14.02
C LEU A 93 3.36 4.55 12.80
N LEU A 94 4.58 4.01 12.91
CA LEU A 94 5.21 3.17 11.89
C LEU A 94 4.61 1.75 11.81
N TYR A 95 3.97 1.27 12.87
CA TYR A 95 3.72 -0.16 13.07
C TYR A 95 2.23 -0.50 13.18
N GLU A 96 1.43 0.33 13.83
CA GLU A 96 0.05 -0.05 14.18
C GLU A 96 -0.88 -0.24 12.96
N ALA A 97 -0.55 0.35 11.82
CA ALA A 97 -1.30 0.18 10.57
C ALA A 97 -0.79 -0.98 9.69
N HIS A 98 0.35 -1.58 10.02
CA HIS A 98 0.99 -2.65 9.26
C HIS A 98 0.57 -4.02 9.83
N ASP A 99 -0.60 -4.50 9.39
CA ASP A 99 -1.13 -5.82 9.75
C ASP A 99 -0.43 -6.91 8.93
N CYS A 100 0.71 -7.38 9.40
CA CYS A 100 1.54 -8.37 8.72
C CYS A 100 0.76 -9.65 8.34
N ALA A 101 -0.19 -10.08 9.17
CA ALA A 101 -0.98 -11.28 8.92
C ALA A 101 -1.99 -11.07 7.79
N ALA A 102 -2.69 -9.92 7.77
CA ALA A 102 -3.59 -9.57 6.68
C ALA A 102 -2.82 -9.32 5.37
N HIS A 103 -1.71 -8.58 5.41
CA HIS A 103 -0.90 -8.29 4.24
C HIS A 103 -0.38 -9.57 3.61
N GLY A 104 0.18 -10.50 4.39
CA GLY A 104 0.68 -11.79 3.90
C GLY A 104 -0.37 -12.70 3.26
N GLN A 105 -1.66 -12.50 3.57
CA GLN A 105 -2.77 -13.22 2.91
C GLN A 105 -3.27 -12.51 1.64
N ILE A 106 -3.03 -11.21 1.52
CA ILE A 106 -3.57 -10.38 0.45
C ILE A 106 -2.56 -10.22 -0.70
N VAL A 107 -1.30 -9.92 -0.39
CA VAL A 107 -0.27 -9.63 -1.40
C VAL A 107 0.52 -10.87 -1.80
N ASN A 108 1.15 -10.83 -2.98
CA ASN A 108 1.96 -11.94 -3.49
C ASN A 108 3.29 -12.09 -2.73
N PHE A 109 3.90 -10.98 -2.30
CA PHE A 109 5.19 -10.96 -1.60
C PHE A 109 5.22 -9.86 -0.53
N LEU A 110 5.86 -10.15 0.60
CA LEU A 110 6.19 -9.15 1.62
C LEU A 110 7.65 -8.68 1.43
N TRP A 111 7.88 -7.38 1.57
CA TRP A 111 9.22 -6.79 1.61
C TRP A 111 9.41 -6.09 2.95
N PHE A 112 10.52 -6.35 3.63
CA PHE A 112 10.90 -5.64 4.87
C PHE A 112 11.91 -4.56 4.48
N SER A 113 11.62 -3.29 4.79
CA SER A 113 12.49 -2.14 4.52
C SER A 113 13.43 -1.81 5.68
#